data_AF-A0A936NFI2-F1
#
_entry.id   AF-A0A936NFI2-F1
#
_cell.length_a   1.000
_cell.length_b   1.000
_cell.length_c   1.000
_cell.angle_alpha   90.00
_cell.angle_beta   90.00
_cell.angle_gamma   90.00
#
_symmetry.space_group_name_H-M   'P 1'
#
loop_
_entity.id
_entity.type
_entity.pdbx_description
1 polymer ?
#
loop_
_entity_poly.entity_id
_entity_poly.type
_entity_poly.pdbx_seq_one_letter_code
_entity_poly.pdbx_strand_id
1 'polypeptide(L)'
;MNGTTTLAPHGAETFPWVQQGRDGSRADREFSEVTVSLPPHFHGVDLAVDAELSAALEQAMQAITKLDSTHGVALAPLRGILLRAESVASSKIEQITAGVDVPRLWARPEPLAGRAFRA
;
A
#
# COMPACT_ATOMS: atom_id res chain seq x y z
N MET A 1 16.81 -0.18 35.12
CA MET A 1 15.87 -1.22 35.58
C MET A 1 15.10 -1.70 34.36
N ASN A 2 15.43 -2.87 33.82
CA ASN A 2 14.75 -3.40 32.64
C ASN A 2 13.53 -4.20 33.13
N GLY A 3 12.39 -3.53 33.27
CA GLY A 3 11.13 -4.20 33.53
C GLY A 3 10.67 -4.90 32.25
N THR A 4 10.41 -6.20 32.32
CA THR A 4 9.77 -6.93 31.21
C THR A 4 8.30 -6.53 31.18
N THR A 5 7.89 -5.72 30.21
CA THR A 5 6.47 -5.41 29.97
C THR A 5 5.83 -6.60 29.26
N THR A 6 4.99 -7.36 29.97
CA THR A 6 4.17 -8.41 29.35
C THR A 6 3.02 -7.76 28.60
N LEU A 7 3.06 -7.77 27.27
CA LEU A 7 1.94 -7.36 26.42
C LEU A 7 0.90 -8.48 26.36
N ALA A 8 -0.38 -8.11 26.33
CA ALA A 8 -1.45 -9.07 26.06
C ALA A 8 -1.28 -9.70 24.66
N PRO A 9 -1.78 -10.92 24.43
CA PRO A 9 -1.80 -11.49 23.09
C PRO A 9 -2.67 -10.65 22.15
N HIS A 10 -2.41 -10.77 20.85
CA HIS A 10 -3.27 -10.19 19.83
C HIS A 10 -4.69 -10.77 19.94
N GLY A 11 -5.68 -9.90 19.83
CA GLY A 11 -7.07 -10.28 19.62
C GLY A 11 -7.36 -10.53 18.14
N ALA A 12 -8.58 -10.95 17.86
CA ALA A 12 -9.12 -10.98 16.52
C ALA A 12 -10.59 -10.54 16.55
N GLU A 13 -11.00 -9.79 15.53
CA GLU A 13 -12.37 -9.35 15.37
C GLU A 13 -12.80 -9.50 13.91
N THR A 14 -14.04 -9.91 13.69
CA THR A 14 -14.61 -10.11 12.36
C THR A 14 -15.53 -8.96 12.01
N PHE A 15 -15.25 -8.29 10.90
CA PHE A 15 -16.02 -7.17 10.40
C PHE A 15 -16.76 -7.53 9.11
N PRO A 16 -17.97 -7.02 8.90
CA PRO A 16 -18.64 -7.16 7.61
C PRO A 16 -17.82 -6.41 6.54
N TRP A 17 -17.59 -7.07 5.41
CA TRP A 17 -16.94 -6.50 4.25
C TRP A 17 -17.98 -6.13 3.18
N VAL A 18 -17.91 -4.88 2.70
CA VAL A 18 -18.76 -4.40 1.60
C VAL A 18 -17.89 -3.95 0.44
N GLN A 19 -17.91 -4.74 -0.63
CA GLN A 19 -17.18 -4.44 -1.85
C GLN A 19 -17.70 -3.13 -2.49
N GLN A 20 -16.82 -2.14 -2.67
CA GLN A 20 -17.16 -0.82 -3.21
C GLN A 20 -17.19 -0.75 -4.76
N GLY A 21 -16.89 -1.85 -5.45
CA GLY A 21 -16.84 -1.94 -6.91
C GLY A 21 -17.17 -3.35 -7.41
N ARG A 22 -17.43 -3.51 -8.71
CA ARG A 22 -17.84 -4.80 -9.33
C ARG A 22 -16.69 -5.57 -10.02
N ASP A 23 -15.45 -5.23 -9.69
CA ASP A 23 -14.27 -5.91 -10.22
C ASP A 23 -13.95 -7.17 -9.42
N GLY A 24 -13.20 -8.10 -10.02
CA GLY A 24 -12.77 -9.33 -9.35
C GLY A 24 -13.56 -10.58 -9.73
N SER A 25 -13.06 -11.70 -9.22
CA SER A 25 -13.57 -13.05 -9.40
C SER A 25 -14.92 -13.24 -8.69
N ARG A 26 -15.56 -14.40 -8.91
CA ARG A 26 -16.77 -14.75 -8.16
C ARG A 26 -16.51 -14.80 -6.64
N ALA A 27 -15.35 -15.30 -6.23
CA ALA A 27 -14.97 -15.37 -4.82
C ALA A 27 -14.88 -13.96 -4.20
N ASP A 28 -14.30 -12.99 -4.92
CA ASP A 28 -14.21 -11.60 -4.45
C ASP A 28 -15.59 -10.94 -4.25
N ARG A 29 -16.58 -11.36 -5.05
CA ARG A 29 -17.97 -10.86 -4.96
C ARG A 29 -18.81 -11.55 -3.89
N GLU A 30 -18.43 -12.77 -3.50
CA GLU A 30 -19.07 -13.54 -2.43
C GLU A 30 -18.42 -13.26 -1.06
N PHE A 31 -17.21 -12.68 -1.04
CA PHE A 31 -16.51 -12.28 0.18
C PHE A 31 -17.26 -11.17 0.93
N SER A 32 -17.65 -11.45 2.17
CA SER A 32 -18.57 -10.62 2.95
C SER A 32 -18.13 -10.37 4.39
N GLU A 33 -17.02 -10.95 4.83
CA GLU A 33 -16.47 -10.76 6.18
C GLU A 33 -14.95 -10.83 6.17
N VAL A 34 -14.31 -10.05 7.03
CA VAL A 34 -12.86 -10.04 7.22
C VAL A 34 -12.53 -10.18 8.70
N THR A 35 -11.69 -11.15 9.04
CA THR A 35 -11.13 -11.29 10.39
C THR A 35 -9.79 -10.57 10.44
N VAL A 36 -9.70 -9.54 11.27
CA VAL A 36 -8.48 -8.76 11.47
C VAL A 36 -7.81 -9.14 12.79
N SER A 37 -6.47 -9.08 12.83
CA SER A 37 -5.74 -9.17 14.09
C SER A 37 -5.74 -7.80 14.77
N LEU A 38 -6.17 -7.77 16.02
CA LEU A 38 -6.13 -6.57 16.86
C LEU A 38 -4.89 -6.63 17.76
N PRO A 39 -3.90 -5.76 17.57
CA PRO A 39 -2.77 -5.70 18.49
C PRO A 39 -3.27 -5.33 19.91
N PRO A 40 -2.56 -5.79 20.96
CA PRO A 40 -2.90 -5.42 22.32
C PRO A 40 -2.85 -3.90 22.49
N HIS A 41 -3.70 -3.37 23.35
CA HIS A 41 -3.74 -1.94 23.60
C HIS A 41 -2.47 -1.49 24.34
N PHE A 42 -1.72 -0.54 23.76
CA PHE A 42 -0.46 -0.02 24.31
C PHE A 42 -0.67 1.16 25.28
N HIS A 43 -1.82 1.24 25.95
CA HIS A 43 -2.14 2.39 26.81
C HIS A 43 -1.16 2.51 27.99
N GLY A 44 -0.60 3.72 28.18
CA GLY A 44 0.33 4.02 29.27
C GLY A 44 1.80 3.67 28.99
N VAL A 45 2.15 3.34 27.75
CA VAL A 45 3.56 3.23 27.35
C VAL A 45 4.10 4.63 27.04
N ASP A 46 4.99 5.14 27.90
CA ASP A 46 5.76 6.35 27.60
C ASP A 46 6.75 6.04 26.47
N LEU A 47 6.44 6.48 25.26
CA LEU A 47 7.32 6.35 24.12
C LEU A 47 8.45 7.38 24.25
N ALA A 48 9.64 6.92 24.65
CA ALA A 48 10.84 7.75 24.61
C ALA A 48 11.34 7.86 23.16
N VAL A 49 11.11 9.01 22.54
CA VAL A 49 11.68 9.36 21.23
C VAL A 49 12.95 10.16 21.48
N ASP A 50 14.10 9.59 21.16
CA ASP A 50 15.36 10.33 21.25
C ASP A 50 15.51 11.36 20.12
N ALA A 51 16.53 12.21 20.23
CA ALA A 51 16.74 13.30 19.29
C ALA A 51 17.04 12.81 17.85
N GLU A 52 17.71 11.66 17.71
CA GLU A 52 18.04 11.10 16.40
C GLU A 52 16.78 10.58 15.71
N LEU A 53 15.95 9.82 16.43
CA LEU A 53 14.66 9.35 15.94
C LEU A 53 13.71 10.51 15.66
N SER A 54 13.68 11.53 16.51
CA SER A 54 12.87 12.74 16.27
C SER A 54 13.27 13.44 14.97
N ALA A 55 14.57 13.62 14.74
CA ALA A 55 15.07 14.23 13.51
C ALA A 55 14.75 13.38 12.27
N ALA A 56 14.86 12.05 12.37
CA ALA A 56 14.50 11.14 11.29
C ALA A 56 13.00 11.20 10.95
N LEU A 57 12.13 11.27 11.97
CA LEU A 57 10.69 11.42 11.80
C LEU A 57 10.35 12.76 11.12
N GLU A 58 10.99 13.85 11.54
CA GLU A 58 10.82 15.17 10.90
C GLU A 58 11.23 15.15 9.42
N GLN A 59 12.37 14.52 9.09
CA GLN A 59 12.82 14.39 7.70
C GLN A 59 11.83 13.56 6.86
N ALA A 60 11.32 12.46 7.41
CA ALA A 60 10.34 11.62 6.74
C ALA A 60 9.03 12.40 6.47
N MET A 61 8.53 13.13 7.47
CA MET A 61 7.34 13.98 7.30
C MET A 61 7.54 15.07 6.25
N GLN A 62 8.71 15.71 6.22
CA GLN A 62 9.04 16.71 5.20
C GLN A 62 9.09 16.09 3.80
N ALA A 63 9.69 14.90 3.65
CA ALA A 63 9.76 14.19 2.37
C ALA A 63 8.36 13.84 1.83
N ILE A 64 7.48 13.30 2.68
CA ILE A 64 6.09 12.99 2.31
C ILE A 64 5.34 14.26 1.91
N THR A 65 5.41 15.31 2.74
CA THR A 65 4.75 16.59 2.47
C THR A 65 5.23 17.21 1.15
N LYS A 66 6.54 17.13 0.87
CA LYS A 66 7.13 17.61 -0.38
C LYS A 66 6.65 16.80 -1.58
N LEU A 67 6.60 15.48 -1.46
CA LEU A 67 6.08 14.60 -2.52
C LEU A 67 4.64 14.95 -2.87
N ASP A 68 3.78 15.07 -1.85
CA ASP A 68 2.36 15.35 -2.04
C ASP A 68 2.12 16.74 -2.64
N SER A 69 2.80 17.77 -2.12
CA SER A 69 2.67 19.14 -2.60
C SER A 69 3.24 19.35 -4.00
N THR A 70 4.34 18.66 -4.35
CA THR A 70 5.01 18.84 -5.65
C THR A 70 4.40 17.97 -6.75
N HIS A 71 4.00 16.75 -6.41
CA HIS A 71 3.64 15.72 -7.39
C HIS A 71 2.24 15.12 -7.20
N GLY A 72 1.52 15.44 -6.13
CA GLY A 72 0.23 14.81 -5.81
C GLY A 72 -0.80 14.87 -6.95
N VAL A 73 -0.90 16.00 -7.66
CA VAL A 73 -1.78 16.15 -8.83
C VAL A 73 -1.32 15.28 -10.00
N ALA A 74 -0.01 15.22 -10.27
CA ALA A 74 0.57 14.41 -11.34
C ALA A 74 0.51 12.90 -11.04
N LEU A 75 0.55 12.51 -9.76
CA LEU A 75 0.45 11.12 -9.31
C LEU A 75 -1.00 10.64 -9.19
N ALA A 76 -1.99 11.54 -9.13
CA ALA A 76 -3.39 11.16 -8.98
C ALA A 76 -3.89 10.16 -10.04
N PRO A 77 -3.58 10.31 -11.35
CA PRO A 77 -3.94 9.32 -12.36
C PRO A 77 -3.23 7.97 -12.20
N LEU A 78 -2.09 7.94 -11.49
CA LEU A 78 -1.26 6.73 -11.30
C LEU A 78 -1.57 5.99 -9.99
N ARG A 79 -2.52 6.45 -9.17
CA ARG A 79 -2.85 5.84 -7.87
C ARG A 79 -3.05 4.34 -7.94
N GLY A 80 -3.78 3.85 -8.95
CA GLY A 80 -4.05 2.42 -9.12
C GLY A 80 -2.82 1.58 -9.50
N ILE A 81 -1.82 2.13 -10.19
CA ILE A 81 -0.57 1.41 -10.49
C ILE A 81 0.41 1.50 -9.32
N LEU A 82 0.48 2.64 -8.64
CA LEU A 82 1.30 2.83 -7.43
C LEU A 82 0.84 1.90 -6.30
N LEU A 83 -0.47 1.79 -6.07
CA LEU A 83 -1.02 0.89 -5.06
C LEU A 83 -0.69 -0.58 -5.35
N ARG A 84 -0.76 -1.01 -6.61
CA ARG A 84 -0.42 -2.39 -7.00
C ARG A 84 1.08 -2.67 -6.89
N ALA A 85 1.93 -1.70 -7.27
CA ALA A 85 3.37 -1.84 -7.08
C ALA A 85 3.72 -2.00 -5.59
N GLU A 86 3.06 -1.23 -4.72
CA GLU A 86 3.22 -1.37 -3.27
C GLU A 86 2.73 -2.74 -2.78
N SER A 87 1.57 -3.21 -3.23
CA SER A 87 1.08 -4.54 -2.86
C SER A 87 2.04 -5.67 -3.27
N VAL A 88 2.68 -5.58 -4.44
CA VAL A 88 3.66 -6.57 -4.89
C VAL A 88 4.95 -6.49 -4.08
N ALA A 89 5.43 -5.28 -3.78
CA ALA A 89 6.61 -5.09 -2.93
C ALA A 89 6.36 -5.65 -1.51
N SER A 90 5.21 -5.34 -0.92
CA SER A 90 4.78 -5.83 0.39
C SER A 90 4.63 -7.35 0.40
N SER A 91 3.96 -7.94 -0.60
CA SER A 91 3.81 -9.40 -0.68
C SER A 91 5.15 -10.13 -0.85
N LYS A 92 6.13 -9.52 -1.53
CA LYS A 92 7.48 -10.07 -1.67
C LYS A 92 8.23 -10.13 -0.35
N ILE A 93 8.01 -9.19 0.56
CA ILE A 93 8.57 -9.23 1.93
C ILE A 93 7.98 -10.42 2.70
N GLU A 94 6.67 -10.67 2.53
CA GLU A 94 5.92 -11.73 3.21
C GLU A 94 5.95 -13.10 2.50
N GLN A 95 6.72 -13.24 1.41
CA GLN A 95 6.78 -14.44 0.55
C GLN A 95 5.42 -14.91 -0.02
N ILE A 96 4.49 -13.97 -0.22
CA ILE A 96 3.20 -14.21 -0.88
C ILE A 96 3.33 -13.78 -2.36
N THR A 97 2.94 -14.63 -3.31
CA THR A 97 3.00 -14.27 -4.74
C THR A 97 1.83 -13.33 -5.09
N ALA A 98 2.11 -12.03 -5.20
CA ALA A 98 1.22 -11.05 -5.82
C ALA A 98 1.78 -10.61 -7.18
N GLY A 99 0.96 -10.66 -8.23
CA GLY A 99 1.32 -10.20 -9.58
C GLY A 99 0.72 -8.84 -9.89
N VAL A 100 1.44 -8.00 -10.64
CA VAL A 100 0.84 -6.82 -11.29
C VAL A 100 0.32 -7.26 -12.67
N ASP A 101 -0.98 -7.52 -12.79
CA ASP A 101 -1.60 -7.60 -14.11
C ASP A 101 -2.01 -6.20 -14.56
N VAL A 102 -1.64 -5.86 -15.76
CA VAL A 102 -1.39 -4.47 -16.10
C VAL A 102 -2.13 -4.31 -17.44
N PRO A 103 -3.19 -3.47 -17.53
CA PRO A 103 -4.18 -3.53 -18.61
C PRO A 103 -3.59 -3.58 -20.02
N ARG A 104 -4.06 -4.45 -20.91
CA ARG A 104 -3.48 -4.60 -22.27
C ARG A 104 -3.42 -3.30 -23.12
N LEU A 105 -4.11 -2.23 -22.70
CA LEU A 105 -4.08 -0.90 -23.32
C LEU A 105 -2.77 -0.10 -23.09
N TRP A 106 -2.02 -0.32 -22.01
CA TRP A 106 -0.70 0.36 -21.77
C TRP A 106 0.49 -0.50 -22.20
N ALA A 107 0.29 -1.80 -22.48
CA ALA A 107 1.28 -2.66 -23.12
C ALA A 107 1.18 -2.50 -24.65
N ARG A 108 1.79 -1.46 -25.23
CA ARG A 108 1.92 -1.36 -26.70
C ARG A 108 3.11 -2.22 -27.16
N PRO A 109 2.90 -3.26 -28.00
CA PRO A 109 3.95 -3.75 -28.87
C PRO A 109 3.99 -2.98 -30.19
N GLU A 110 5.22 -2.66 -30.61
CA GLU A 110 5.72 -2.27 -31.94
C GLU A 110 5.70 -0.79 -32.41
N PRO A 111 6.79 -0.34 -33.09
CA PRO A 111 7.02 1.02 -33.52
C PRO A 111 6.33 1.33 -34.85
N LEU A 112 5.90 2.58 -35.01
CA LEU A 112 5.46 3.11 -36.30
C LEU A 112 6.69 3.42 -37.17
N ALA A 113 7.16 2.42 -37.93
CA ALA A 113 8.05 2.64 -39.06
C ALA A 113 7.29 2.39 -40.36
N GLY A 114 7.20 3.42 -41.21
CA GLY A 114 6.88 3.27 -42.63
C GLY A 114 5.51 3.81 -43.08
N ARG A 115 5.35 5.13 -43.14
CA ARG A 115 4.58 5.73 -44.25
C ARG A 115 5.56 6.43 -45.17
N ALA A 116 5.80 5.81 -46.32
CA ALA A 116 6.48 6.44 -47.44
C ALA A 116 5.68 7.67 -47.89
N PHE A 117 6.30 8.84 -47.86
CA PHE A 117 5.82 10.03 -48.55
C PHE A 117 6.14 9.84 -50.04
N ARG A 118 5.11 9.77 -50.89
CA ARG A 118 5.29 9.95 -52.35
C ARG A 118 5.19 11.44 -52.64
N ALA A 119 6.16 11.96 -53.39
CA ALA A 119 6.06 13.22 -54.12
C ALA A 119 5.29 12.99 -55.43
#